data_AF-A0A7X6I6S4-F1
#
_entry.id   AF-A0A7X6I6S4-F1
#
_cell.length_a   1.000
_cell.length_b   1.000
_cell.length_c   1.000
_cell.angle_alpha   90.00
_cell.angle_beta   90.00
_cell.angle_gamma   90.00
#
_symmetry.space_group_name_H-M   'P 1'
#
loop_
_entity.id
_entity.type
_entity.pdbx_description
1 polymer ?
#
loop_
_entity_poly.entity_id
_entity_poly.type
_entity_poly.pdbx_seq_one_letter_code
_entity_poly.pdbx_strand_id
1 'polypeptide(L)'
;MKSWSVFVAYFMGLALFALGRWLGYNFDDPTFDQILYHLYYSDSAGVAMGRIFFSTFFAECLVFPLLFGGCATALQGVASRLVVPSPRAHRLLRGMVLPSIAAASGAVGLMVQLSVFSWIGYHFAEDRFAHEYVPPDATRLTAHAPKNLVLVYVESLEETYGDAGLWGRDLLQPLRSIGGTSFATYRPAPGATWTIAGMVATQCGVPLRVASPLDFRTGSGLPPISRTH
;
A
#
# COMPACT_ATOMS: atom_id res chain seq x y z
N MET A 1 -9.63 1.73 -38.47
CA MET A 1 -9.88 1.83 -37.01
C MET A 1 -9.67 3.28 -36.60
N LYS A 2 -10.57 3.88 -35.80
CA LYS A 2 -10.45 5.30 -35.43
C LYS A 2 -9.18 5.49 -34.57
N SER A 3 -8.30 6.41 -34.97
CA SER A 3 -7.09 6.84 -34.22
C SER A 3 -7.38 7.05 -32.73
N TRP A 4 -8.61 7.50 -32.43
CA TRP A 4 -9.16 7.62 -31.08
C TRP A 4 -9.03 6.36 -30.22
N SER A 5 -9.38 5.17 -30.71
CA SER A 5 -9.33 3.94 -29.92
C SER A 5 -7.90 3.52 -29.57
N VAL A 6 -6.95 3.77 -30.48
CA VAL A 6 -5.51 3.53 -30.24
C VAL A 6 -5.02 4.44 -29.12
N PHE A 7 -5.36 5.72 -29.22
CA PHE A 7 -5.02 6.73 -28.21
C PHE A 7 -5.58 6.38 -26.83
N VAL A 8 -6.87 6.06 -26.75
CA VAL A 8 -7.52 5.72 -25.47
C VAL A 8 -6.84 4.52 -24.82
N ALA A 9 -6.46 3.49 -25.57
CA ALA A 9 -5.79 2.33 -25.01
C ALA A 9 -4.39 2.65 -24.47
N TYR A 10 -3.58 3.43 -25.19
CA TYR A 10 -2.29 3.90 -24.67
C TYR A 10 -2.45 4.82 -23.46
N PHE A 11 -3.39 5.77 -23.53
CA PHE A 11 -3.70 6.67 -22.42
C PHE A 11 -4.07 5.87 -21.18
N MET A 12 -4.97 4.89 -21.28
CA MET A 12 -5.37 4.04 -20.16
C MET A 12 -4.19 3.27 -19.57
N GLY A 13 -3.34 2.65 -20.39
CA GLY A 13 -2.17 1.92 -19.90
C GLY A 13 -1.19 2.82 -19.15
N LEU A 14 -0.88 3.99 -19.73
CA LEU A 14 0.01 4.96 -19.11
C LEU A 14 -0.59 5.60 -17.85
N ALA A 15 -1.90 5.85 -17.84
CA ALA A 15 -2.61 6.42 -16.69
C ALA A 15 -2.64 5.43 -15.52
N LEU A 16 -2.91 4.15 -15.76
CA LEU A 16 -2.87 3.12 -14.72
C LEU A 16 -1.47 2.94 -14.15
N PHE A 17 -0.45 2.91 -15.01
CA PHE A 17 0.94 2.85 -14.58
C PHE A 17 1.35 4.08 -13.76
N ALA A 18 1.02 5.28 -14.26
CA ALA A 18 1.33 6.53 -13.58
C ALA A 18 0.61 6.65 -12.23
N LEU A 19 -0.66 6.22 -12.17
CA LEU A 19 -1.43 6.16 -10.93
C LEU A 19 -0.75 5.24 -9.92
N GLY A 20 -0.34 4.03 -10.32
CA GLY A 20 0.36 3.11 -9.43
C GLY A 20 1.64 3.74 -8.87
N ARG A 21 2.49 4.30 -9.75
CA ARG A 21 3.72 4.97 -9.34
C ARG A 21 3.47 6.17 -8.41
N TRP A 22 2.46 6.98 -8.73
CA TRP A 22 2.10 8.15 -7.92
C TRP A 22 1.59 7.72 -6.54
N LEU A 23 0.77 6.67 -6.47
CA LEU A 23 0.31 6.10 -5.20
C LEU A 23 1.49 5.60 -4.37
N GLY A 24 2.42 4.84 -4.96
CA GLY A 24 3.61 4.34 -4.26
C GLY A 24 4.48 5.47 -3.69
N TYR A 25 4.72 6.51 -4.49
CA TYR A 25 5.56 7.63 -4.07
C TYR A 25 4.94 8.49 -2.97
N ASN A 26 3.62 8.68 -3.01
CA ASN A 26 2.94 9.61 -2.09
C ASN A 26 2.36 8.93 -0.84
N PHE A 27 2.12 7.61 -0.89
CA PHE A 27 1.46 6.85 0.18
C PHE A 27 2.24 5.61 0.62
N ASP A 28 3.52 5.50 0.24
CA ASP A 28 4.43 4.42 0.65
C ASP A 28 3.87 3.02 0.34
N ASP A 29 3.61 2.78 -0.95
CA ASP A 29 3.08 1.53 -1.49
C ASP A 29 1.79 1.02 -0.80
N PRO A 30 0.69 1.80 -0.88
CA PRO A 30 -0.54 1.48 -0.16
C PRO A 30 -1.15 0.18 -0.70
N THR A 31 -1.54 -0.70 0.23
CA THR A 31 -2.21 -1.96 -0.13
C THR A 31 -3.68 -1.76 -0.46
N PHE A 32 -4.27 -2.71 -1.19
CA PHE A 32 -5.68 -2.66 -1.58
C PHE A 32 -6.64 -2.52 -0.38
N ASP A 33 -6.43 -3.27 0.71
CA ASP A 33 -7.25 -3.15 1.93
C ASP A 33 -7.13 -1.78 2.59
N GLN A 34 -5.93 -1.20 2.60
CA GLN A 34 -5.70 0.12 3.18
C GLN A 34 -6.44 1.21 2.39
N ILE A 35 -6.41 1.13 1.06
CA ILE A 35 -7.19 2.03 0.20
C ILE A 35 -8.69 1.83 0.47
N LEU A 36 -9.17 0.59 0.53
CA LEU A 36 -10.58 0.32 0.77
C LEU A 36 -11.03 0.82 2.15
N TYR A 37 -10.22 0.60 3.18
CA TYR A 37 -10.47 1.10 4.53
C TYR A 37 -10.58 2.63 4.51
N HIS A 38 -9.61 3.33 3.92
CA HIS A 38 -9.67 4.78 3.86
C HIS A 38 -10.84 5.29 3.02
N LEU A 39 -11.24 4.61 1.94
CA LEU A 39 -12.42 5.00 1.16
C LEU A 39 -13.73 4.79 1.93
N TYR A 40 -13.82 3.70 2.70
CA TYR A 40 -15.02 3.36 3.46
C TYR A 40 -15.19 4.23 4.72
N TYR A 41 -14.08 4.52 5.39
CA TYR A 41 -14.04 5.27 6.65
C TYR A 41 -13.57 6.73 6.48
N SER A 42 -13.41 7.25 5.25
CA SER A 42 -13.10 8.67 5.04
C SER A 42 -14.32 9.55 5.26
N ASP A 43 -14.69 9.78 6.51
CA ASP A 43 -15.72 10.78 6.83
C ASP A 43 -15.20 12.24 6.69
N SER A 44 -13.90 12.43 6.41
CA SER A 44 -13.30 13.79 6.28
C SER A 44 -12.01 13.89 5.46
N ALA A 45 -11.52 12.79 4.85
CA ALA A 45 -10.22 12.78 4.15
C ALA A 45 -10.17 13.65 2.87
N GLY A 46 -11.33 14.12 2.38
CA GLY A 46 -11.44 14.93 1.17
C GLY A 46 -11.09 16.42 1.33
N VAL A 47 -10.94 16.94 2.56
CA VAL A 47 -10.98 18.41 2.78
C VAL A 47 -9.60 19.07 3.02
N ALA A 48 -8.50 18.31 3.05
CA ALA A 48 -7.17 18.88 3.25
C ALA A 48 -6.08 18.32 2.33
N MET A 49 -6.43 17.82 1.14
CA MET A 49 -5.41 17.50 0.14
C MET A 49 -4.74 18.79 -0.33
N GLY A 50 -3.47 18.97 0.05
CA GLY A 50 -2.71 20.18 -0.27
C GLY A 50 -2.61 20.41 -1.78
N ARG A 51 -2.49 21.68 -2.19
CA ARG A 51 -2.35 22.08 -3.61
C ARG A 51 -1.26 21.29 -4.35
N ILE A 52 -0.19 20.91 -3.65
CA ILE A 52 0.91 20.12 -4.18
C ILE A 52 0.43 18.73 -4.63
N PHE A 53 -0.31 18.00 -3.78
CA PHE A 53 -0.87 16.69 -4.10
C PHE A 53 -1.76 16.72 -5.34
N PHE A 54 -2.65 17.72 -5.44
CA PHE A 54 -3.48 17.89 -6.63
C PHE A 54 -2.66 18.18 -7.88
N SER A 55 -1.64 19.04 -7.78
CA SER A 55 -0.80 19.39 -8.92
C SER A 55 0.05 18.21 -9.41
N THR A 56 0.63 17.41 -8.50
CA THR A 56 1.39 16.22 -8.86
C THR A 56 0.49 15.15 -9.45
N PHE A 57 -0.69 14.91 -8.86
CA PHE A 57 -1.69 13.99 -9.42
C PHE A 57 -2.07 14.41 -10.84
N PHE A 58 -2.44 15.68 -11.04
CA PHE A 58 -2.85 16.17 -12.36
C PHE A 58 -1.72 16.07 -13.39
N ALA A 59 -0.50 16.48 -13.02
CA ALA A 59 0.65 16.42 -13.91
C ALA A 59 1.01 14.97 -14.30
N GLU A 60 1.07 14.08 -13.32
CA GLU A 60 1.59 12.72 -13.53
C GLU A 60 0.53 11.73 -13.99
N CYS A 61 -0.70 11.82 -13.47
CA CYS A 61 -1.77 10.86 -13.78
C CYS A 61 -2.66 11.31 -14.95
N LEU A 62 -2.61 12.59 -15.35
CA LEU A 62 -3.41 13.10 -16.47
C LEU A 62 -2.55 13.69 -17.59
N VAL A 63 -1.75 14.73 -17.31
CA VAL A 63 -0.97 15.41 -18.37
C VAL A 63 0.06 14.47 -19.00
N PHE A 64 0.83 13.73 -18.20
CA PHE A 64 1.81 12.78 -18.71
C PHE A 64 1.17 11.71 -19.60
N PRO A 65 0.13 10.95 -19.18
CA PRO A 65 -0.51 9.97 -20.04
C PRO A 65 -1.14 10.57 -21.29
N LEU A 66 -1.69 11.79 -21.22
CA LEU A 66 -2.22 12.51 -22.39
C LEU A 66 -1.13 12.78 -23.43
N LEU A 67 -0.01 13.37 -23.00
CA LEU A 67 1.09 13.73 -23.90
C LEU A 67 1.76 12.48 -24.48
N PHE A 68 2.15 11.52 -23.63
CA PHE A 68 2.86 10.34 -24.06
C PHE A 68 1.97 9.34 -24.81
N GLY A 69 0.68 9.23 -24.45
CA GLY A 69 -0.30 8.45 -25.21
C GLY A 69 -0.55 9.05 -26.59
N GLY A 70 -0.59 10.38 -26.69
CA GLY A 70 -0.67 11.10 -27.96
C GLY A 70 0.55 10.85 -28.84
N CYS A 71 1.75 11.00 -28.27
CA CYS A 71 3.02 10.72 -28.95
C CYS A 71 3.11 9.26 -29.41
N ALA A 72 2.77 8.29 -28.55
CA ALA A 72 2.77 6.86 -28.90
C ALA A 72 1.82 6.56 -30.08
N THR A 73 0.63 7.17 -30.07
CA THR A 73 -0.36 7.04 -31.17
C THR A 73 0.17 7.65 -32.47
N ALA A 74 0.78 8.84 -32.39
CA ALA A 74 1.38 9.50 -33.55
C ALA A 74 2.55 8.69 -34.13
N LEU A 75 3.44 8.20 -33.27
CA LEU A 75 4.58 7.35 -33.66
C LEU A 75 4.10 6.04 -34.29
N GLN A 76 3.11 5.37 -33.70
CA GLN A 76 2.51 4.17 -34.29
C GLN A 76 1.90 4.48 -35.66
N GLY A 77 1.22 5.62 -35.81
CA GLY A 77 0.67 6.09 -37.07
C GLY A 77 1.74 6.30 -38.14
N VAL A 78 2.84 6.99 -37.82
CA VAL A 78 3.96 7.25 -38.73
C VAL A 78 4.70 5.96 -39.08
N ALA A 79 5.04 5.13 -38.10
CA ALA A 79 5.70 3.84 -38.31
C ALA A 79 4.88 2.92 -39.22
N SER A 80 3.55 2.91 -39.06
CA SER A 80 2.65 2.13 -39.91
C SER A 80 2.57 2.59 -41.37
N ARG A 81 3.09 3.78 -41.68
CA ARG A 81 3.19 4.33 -43.05
C ARG A 81 4.57 4.11 -43.65
N LEU A 82 5.63 4.16 -42.83
CA LEU A 82 7.02 4.10 -43.29
C LEU A 82 7.61 2.69 -43.30
N VAL A 83 7.17 1.78 -42.42
CA VAL A 83 7.96 0.58 -42.03
C VAL A 83 7.33 -0.76 -42.46
N VAL A 84 6.23 -0.79 -43.22
CA VAL A 84 5.42 -2.02 -43.32
C VAL A 84 5.38 -2.68 -44.71
N PRO A 85 6.32 -3.61 -45.00
CA PRO A 85 6.23 -4.50 -46.16
C PRO A 85 5.49 -5.82 -45.87
N SER A 86 5.32 -6.24 -44.60
CA SER A 86 4.70 -7.54 -44.25
C SER A 86 3.30 -7.42 -43.62
N PRO A 87 2.36 -8.35 -43.92
CA PRO A 87 0.98 -8.29 -43.42
C PRO A 87 0.86 -8.53 -41.90
N ARG A 88 1.81 -9.24 -41.28
CA ARG A 88 1.86 -9.41 -39.81
C ARG A 88 2.27 -8.11 -39.11
N ALA A 89 3.30 -7.42 -39.62
CA ALA A 89 3.71 -6.12 -39.09
C ALA A 89 2.59 -5.07 -39.27
N HIS A 90 1.83 -5.16 -40.37
CA HIS A 90 0.64 -4.32 -40.59
C HIS A 90 -0.42 -4.53 -39.52
N ARG A 91 -0.73 -5.79 -39.18
CA ARG A 91 -1.69 -6.11 -38.12
C ARG A 91 -1.21 -5.65 -36.73
N LEU A 92 0.08 -5.73 -36.46
CA LEU A 92 0.66 -5.29 -35.19
C LEU A 92 0.69 -3.75 -35.05
N LEU A 93 1.15 -3.06 -36.09
CA LEU A 93 1.34 -1.59 -36.10
C LEU A 93 0.07 -0.81 -36.43
N ARG A 94 -0.94 -1.40 -37.09
CA ARG A 94 -2.24 -0.74 -37.32
C ARG A 94 -3.38 -1.32 -36.48
N GLY A 95 -3.12 -2.37 -35.72
CA GLY A 95 -4.09 -3.01 -34.84
C GLY A 95 -4.05 -2.52 -33.40
N MET A 96 -4.87 -3.14 -32.56
CA MET A 96 -4.93 -2.88 -31.11
C MET A 96 -3.85 -3.64 -30.34
N VAL A 97 -3.03 -4.48 -30.96
CA VAL A 97 -2.12 -5.37 -30.21
C VAL A 97 -1.16 -4.58 -29.31
N LEU A 98 -0.45 -3.59 -29.85
CA LEU A 98 0.49 -2.78 -29.04
C LEU A 98 -0.23 -1.93 -27.96
N PRO A 99 -1.30 -1.18 -28.27
CA PRO A 99 -2.06 -0.46 -27.24
C PRO A 99 -2.67 -1.38 -26.18
N SER A 100 -3.17 -2.55 -26.55
CA SER A 100 -3.72 -3.54 -25.61
C SER A 100 -2.65 -4.12 -24.70
N ILE A 101 -1.44 -4.39 -25.22
CA ILE A 101 -0.30 -4.79 -24.38
C ILE A 101 0.05 -3.67 -23.41
N ALA A 102 0.14 -2.42 -23.86
CA ALA A 102 0.41 -1.28 -22.98
C ALA A 102 -0.65 -1.11 -21.88
N ALA A 103 -1.93 -1.24 -22.25
CA ALA A 103 -3.05 -1.20 -21.31
C ALA A 103 -2.98 -2.34 -20.28
N ALA A 104 -2.72 -3.57 -20.73
CA ALA A 104 -2.58 -4.74 -19.86
C ALA A 104 -1.38 -4.60 -18.92
N SER A 105 -0.22 -4.15 -19.42
CA SER A 105 0.97 -3.92 -18.60
C SER A 105 0.73 -2.84 -17.54
N GLY A 106 0.04 -1.75 -17.89
CA GLY A 106 -0.34 -0.71 -16.93
C GLY A 106 -1.28 -1.21 -15.84
N ALA A 107 -2.29 -2.00 -16.23
CA ALA A 107 -3.22 -2.63 -15.29
C ALA A 107 -2.51 -3.62 -14.35
N VAL A 108 -1.65 -4.49 -14.89
CA VAL A 108 -0.84 -5.43 -14.10
C VAL A 108 0.10 -4.67 -13.16
N GLY A 109 0.74 -3.60 -13.64
CA GLY A 109 1.59 -2.75 -12.81
C GLY A 109 0.83 -2.16 -11.61
N LEU A 110 -0.37 -1.63 -11.83
CA LEU A 110 -1.22 -1.14 -10.76
C LEU A 110 -1.67 -2.26 -9.81
N MET A 111 -2.02 -3.44 -10.33
CA MET A 111 -2.40 -4.60 -9.50
C MET A 111 -1.25 -5.07 -8.60
N VAL A 112 -0.01 -5.07 -9.12
CA VAL A 112 1.19 -5.39 -8.33
C VAL A 112 1.44 -4.32 -7.28
N GLN A 113 1.37 -3.05 -7.67
CA GLN A 113 1.55 -1.91 -6.77
C GLN A 113 0.59 -1.95 -5.58
N LEU A 114 -0.68 -2.25 -5.84
CA LEU A 114 -1.71 -2.32 -4.80
C LEU A 114 -1.74 -3.66 -4.07
N SER A 115 -0.80 -4.58 -4.36
CA SER A 115 -0.75 -5.92 -3.80
C SER A 115 -2.05 -6.71 -3.97
N VAL A 116 -2.77 -6.53 -5.09
CA VAL A 116 -4.07 -7.17 -5.36
C VAL A 116 -3.94 -8.70 -5.41
N PHE A 117 -2.85 -9.22 -5.96
CA PHE A 117 -2.63 -10.66 -6.02
C PHE A 117 -2.46 -11.27 -4.62
N SER A 118 -1.74 -10.58 -3.74
CA SER A 118 -1.60 -10.96 -2.34
C SER A 118 -2.95 -10.87 -1.62
N TRP A 119 -3.70 -9.80 -1.86
CA TRP A 119 -5.05 -9.59 -1.33
C TRP A 119 -6.01 -10.74 -1.68
N ILE A 120 -6.05 -11.16 -2.95
CA ILE A 120 -6.87 -12.31 -3.38
C ILE A 120 -6.45 -13.56 -2.60
N GLY A 121 -5.14 -13.81 -2.48
CA GLY A 121 -4.63 -14.94 -1.70
C GLY A 121 -5.07 -14.90 -0.23
N TYR A 122 -5.15 -13.71 0.37
CA TYR A 122 -5.58 -13.53 1.76
C TYR A 122 -7.09 -13.69 1.95
N HIS A 123 -7.88 -13.19 1.01
CA HIS A 123 -9.35 -13.27 1.09
C HIS A 123 -9.86 -14.72 1.10
N PHE A 124 -9.12 -15.64 0.48
CA PHE A 124 -9.45 -17.06 0.45
C PHE A 124 -8.59 -17.91 1.41
N ALA A 125 -7.74 -17.29 2.23
CA ALA A 125 -6.96 -18.00 3.23
C ALA A 125 -7.81 -18.35 4.46
N GLU A 126 -7.46 -19.43 5.17
CA GLU A 126 -8.09 -19.77 6.44
C GLU A 126 -7.80 -18.69 7.50
N ASP A 127 -8.84 -18.32 8.25
CA ASP A 127 -8.71 -17.42 9.38
C ASP A 127 -8.02 -18.13 10.55
N ARG A 128 -6.76 -17.74 10.79
CA ARG A 128 -5.93 -18.31 11.87
C ARG A 128 -6.29 -17.80 13.26
N PHE A 129 -7.03 -16.70 13.36
CA PHE A 129 -7.48 -16.13 14.63
C PHE A 129 -8.88 -16.61 15.01
N ALA A 130 -9.68 -17.09 14.05
CA ALA A 130 -11.03 -17.60 14.30
C ALA A 130 -11.07 -18.71 15.37
N HIS A 131 -10.06 -19.57 15.41
CA HIS A 131 -9.98 -20.66 16.41
C HIS A 131 -9.63 -20.17 17.83
N GLU A 132 -8.94 -19.04 17.93
CA GLU A 132 -8.54 -18.43 19.21
C GLU A 132 -9.56 -17.39 19.70
N TYR A 133 -10.57 -17.09 18.87
CA TYR A 133 -11.61 -16.13 19.20
C TYR A 133 -12.54 -16.68 20.29
N VAL A 134 -12.61 -15.96 21.41
CA VAL A 134 -13.56 -16.23 22.48
C VAL A 134 -14.62 -15.12 22.49
N PRO A 135 -15.91 -15.46 22.33
CA PRO A 135 -16.99 -14.47 22.37
C PRO A 135 -16.98 -13.72 23.71
N PRO A 136 -17.02 -12.38 23.72
CA PRO A 136 -16.98 -11.59 24.96
C PRO A 136 -18.08 -11.99 25.94
N ASP A 137 -19.28 -12.27 25.43
CA ASP A 137 -20.46 -12.64 26.21
C ASP A 137 -20.31 -14.01 26.91
N ALA A 138 -19.43 -14.87 26.39
CA ALA A 138 -19.16 -16.19 26.97
C ALA A 138 -18.14 -16.12 28.13
N THR A 139 -17.45 -14.99 28.31
CA THR A 139 -16.40 -14.82 29.31
C THR A 139 -16.75 -13.75 30.34
N ARG A 140 -16.90 -14.16 31.60
CA ARG A 140 -17.03 -13.23 32.72
C ARG A 140 -15.64 -12.81 33.21
N LEU A 141 -15.21 -11.60 32.86
CA LEU A 141 -13.98 -11.02 33.38
C LEU A 141 -14.18 -10.66 34.86
N THR A 142 -13.41 -11.30 35.75
CA THR A 142 -13.41 -10.99 37.18
C THR A 142 -12.11 -10.29 37.53
N ALA A 143 -12.15 -8.96 37.64
CA ALA A 143 -10.96 -8.18 37.97
C ALA A 143 -10.65 -8.28 39.47
N HIS A 144 -9.46 -8.77 39.82
CA HIS A 144 -8.96 -8.73 41.19
C HIS A 144 -8.17 -7.44 41.41
N ALA A 145 -8.67 -6.56 42.30
CA ALA A 145 -8.09 -5.24 42.58
C ALA A 145 -7.88 -4.40 41.30
N PRO A 146 -8.97 -3.98 40.63
CA PRO A 146 -8.88 -3.25 39.37
C PRO A 146 -8.06 -1.97 39.54
N LYS A 147 -7.13 -1.75 38.60
CA LYS A 147 -6.36 -0.52 38.49
C LYS A 147 -6.81 0.24 37.26
N ASN A 148 -6.62 1.56 37.27
CA ASN A 148 -6.78 2.37 36.08
C ASN A 148 -5.62 2.09 35.11
N LEU A 149 -5.94 1.84 33.84
CA LEU A 149 -4.97 1.71 32.76
C LEU A 149 -5.00 2.98 31.92
N VAL A 150 -3.84 3.64 31.80
CA VAL A 150 -3.65 4.81 30.91
C VAL A 150 -2.74 4.37 29.78
N LEU A 151 -3.25 4.43 28.55
CA LEU A 151 -2.50 4.15 27.33
C LEU A 151 -2.20 5.48 26.62
N VAL A 152 -0.93 5.72 26.31
CA VAL A 152 -0.48 6.91 25.57
C VAL A 152 0.13 6.45 24.27
N TYR A 153 -0.52 6.78 23.15
CA TYR A 153 0.01 6.57 21.81
C TYR A 153 0.73 7.85 21.37
N VAL A 154 1.98 7.70 20.92
CA VAL A 154 2.79 8.81 20.39
C VAL A 154 2.93 8.61 18.90
N GLU A 155 2.34 9.51 18.11
CA GLU A 155 2.31 9.42 16.65
C GLU A 155 3.73 9.47 16.05
N SER A 156 4.03 8.55 15.15
CA SER A 156 5.30 8.48 14.40
C SER A 156 6.58 8.53 15.26
N LEU A 157 6.51 8.04 16.51
CA LEU A 157 7.69 7.99 17.38
C LEU A 157 8.60 6.82 17.00
N GLU A 158 9.89 7.10 16.79
CA GLU A 158 10.91 6.11 16.48
C GLU A 158 12.06 6.11 17.50
N GLU A 159 12.66 4.94 17.70
CA GLU A 159 13.83 4.76 18.58
C GLU A 159 15.06 5.55 18.07
N THR A 160 15.12 5.80 16.76
CA THR A 160 16.19 6.55 16.08
C THR A 160 16.32 8.00 16.56
N TYR A 161 15.26 8.59 17.13
CA TYR A 161 15.32 9.91 17.75
C TYR A 161 16.21 9.96 19.00
N GLY A 162 16.54 8.82 19.57
CA GLY A 162 17.52 8.73 20.66
C GLY A 162 18.98 8.75 20.21
N ASP A 163 19.25 8.67 18.92
CA ASP A 163 20.62 8.60 18.39
C ASP A 163 21.29 9.98 18.37
N ALA A 164 22.17 10.23 19.34
CA ALA A 164 22.93 11.46 19.42
C ALA A 164 23.89 11.67 18.23
N GLY A 165 24.28 10.62 17.51
CA GLY A 165 25.08 10.72 16.29
C GLY A 165 24.30 11.32 15.11
N LEU A 166 22.99 11.06 15.04
CA LEU A 166 22.11 11.63 14.01
C LEU A 166 21.60 13.03 14.39
N TRP A 167 21.28 13.24 15.66
CA TRP A 167 20.56 14.43 16.12
C TRP A 167 21.38 15.39 16.99
N GLY A 168 22.65 15.06 17.27
CA GLY A 168 23.53 15.82 18.17
C GLY A 168 23.21 15.69 19.66
N ARG A 169 22.09 15.04 20.01
CA ARG A 169 21.64 14.73 21.38
C ARG A 169 20.54 13.67 21.34
N ASP A 170 20.31 12.98 22.44
CA ASP A 170 19.19 12.05 22.62
C ASP A 170 17.88 12.85 22.80
N LEU A 171 17.02 12.87 21.78
CA LEU A 171 15.73 13.56 21.84
C LEU A 171 14.69 12.81 22.69
N LEU A 172 14.93 11.52 22.98
CA LEU A 172 14.07 10.68 23.82
C LEU A 172 14.47 10.71 25.30
N GLN A 173 15.56 11.40 25.65
CA GLN A 173 16.05 11.49 27.04
C GLN A 173 14.95 11.84 28.06
N PRO A 174 14.04 12.82 27.83
CA PRO A 174 12.98 13.13 28.78
C PRO A 174 11.98 11.99 28.99
N LEU A 175 11.75 11.15 27.97
CA LEU A 175 10.87 9.99 28.08
C LEU A 175 11.57 8.85 28.82
N ARG A 176 12.86 8.62 28.51
CA ARG A 176 13.69 7.58 29.16
C ARG A 176 13.89 7.86 30.66
N SER A 177 13.88 9.13 31.08
CA SER A 177 14.08 9.53 32.48
C SER A 177 12.86 9.34 33.39
N ILE A 178 11.66 9.10 32.83
CA ILE A 178 10.43 8.84 33.60
C ILE A 178 10.53 7.52 34.39
N GLY A 179 11.43 6.62 33.98
CA GLY A 179 11.58 5.29 34.56
C GLY A 179 10.52 4.31 34.07
N GLY A 180 10.67 3.03 34.44
CA GLY A 180 9.80 1.95 34.01
C GLY A 180 10.52 0.87 33.21
N THR A 181 9.76 0.07 32.48
CA THR A 181 10.30 -0.99 31.60
C THR A 181 10.26 -0.51 30.16
N SER A 182 11.41 -0.52 29.49
CA SER A 182 11.52 -0.24 28.07
C SER A 182 11.85 -1.51 27.29
N PHE A 183 11.38 -1.58 26.06
CA PHE A 183 11.65 -2.69 25.15
C PHE A 183 12.54 -2.17 24.02
N ALA A 184 13.84 -2.45 24.10
CA ALA A 184 14.82 -2.00 23.11
C ALA A 184 14.60 -2.59 21.70
N THR A 185 13.82 -3.67 21.61
CA THR A 185 13.49 -4.33 20.34
C THR A 185 11.98 -4.47 20.23
N TYR A 186 11.30 -3.33 20.05
CA TYR A 186 9.89 -3.32 19.67
C TYR A 186 9.78 -3.31 18.14
N ARG A 187 8.95 -4.19 17.60
CA ARG A 187 8.58 -4.18 16.18
C ARG A 187 7.06 -4.16 16.09
N PRO A 188 6.47 -3.28 15.27
CA PRO A 188 5.04 -3.34 14.99
C PRO A 188 4.65 -4.74 14.51
N ALA A 189 3.46 -5.19 14.89
CA ALA A 189 2.89 -6.36 14.26
C ALA A 189 2.81 -6.15 12.73
N PRO A 190 2.95 -7.21 11.92
CA PRO A 190 2.87 -7.05 10.48
C PRO A 190 1.56 -6.38 10.04
N GLY A 191 1.66 -5.36 9.19
CA GLY A 191 0.51 -4.55 8.75
C GLY A 191 0.03 -3.49 9.75
N ALA A 192 0.69 -3.34 10.91
CA ALA A 192 0.36 -2.35 11.95
C ALA A 192 1.25 -1.09 11.90
N THR A 193 1.72 -0.71 10.72
CA THR A 193 2.67 0.40 10.49
C THR A 193 2.00 1.78 10.34
N TRP A 194 0.68 1.84 10.39
CA TRP A 194 -0.11 3.06 10.28
C TRP A 194 -1.03 3.19 11.50
N THR A 195 -1.42 4.42 11.82
CA THR A 195 -2.01 4.83 13.11
C THR A 195 -3.13 3.90 13.59
N ILE A 196 -4.15 3.66 12.75
CA ILE A 196 -5.30 2.84 13.16
C ILE A 196 -4.90 1.37 13.33
N ALA A 197 -4.08 0.83 12.43
CA ALA A 197 -3.68 -0.57 12.55
C ALA A 197 -2.77 -0.82 13.76
N GLY A 198 -1.93 0.15 14.14
CA GLY A 198 -1.16 0.13 15.39
C GLY A 198 -2.06 0.11 16.63
N MET A 199 -3.10 0.95 16.65
CA MET A 199 -4.07 0.94 17.74
C MET A 199 -4.85 -0.38 17.82
N VAL A 200 -5.34 -0.90 16.69
CA VAL A 200 -6.06 -2.18 16.66
C VAL A 200 -5.15 -3.33 17.10
N ALA A 201 -3.91 -3.39 16.61
CA ALA A 201 -2.97 -4.43 17.01
C ALA A 201 -2.67 -4.41 18.53
N THR A 202 -2.55 -3.23 19.13
CA THR A 202 -2.26 -3.10 20.58
C THR A 202 -3.49 -3.34 21.46
N GLN A 203 -4.69 -2.98 21.00
CA GLN A 203 -5.93 -3.14 21.79
C GLN A 203 -6.57 -4.51 21.62
N CYS A 204 -6.55 -5.07 20.42
CA CYS A 204 -7.19 -6.34 20.10
C CYS A 204 -6.21 -7.52 20.11
N GLY A 205 -4.89 -7.27 20.13
CA GLY A 205 -3.87 -8.33 20.05
C GLY A 205 -3.81 -9.03 18.69
N VAL A 206 -4.50 -8.50 17.68
CA VAL A 206 -4.56 -9.03 16.31
C VAL A 206 -4.37 -7.91 15.30
N PRO A 207 -3.68 -8.14 14.18
CA PRO A 207 -3.49 -7.11 13.16
C PRO A 207 -4.82 -6.74 12.50
N LEU A 208 -5.00 -5.46 12.15
CA LEU A 208 -6.18 -5.00 11.39
C LEU A 208 -6.24 -5.63 9.99
N ARG A 209 -5.07 -5.94 9.41
CA ARG A 209 -4.91 -6.63 8.14
C ARG A 209 -4.65 -8.11 8.35
N VAL A 210 -5.12 -8.96 7.43
CA VAL A 210 -4.63 -10.33 7.31
C VAL A 210 -3.11 -10.31 7.06
N ALA A 211 -2.34 -10.76 8.04
CA ALA A 211 -0.89 -10.87 7.95
C ALA A 211 -0.49 -12.18 7.26
N SER A 212 0.33 -12.10 6.22
CA SER A 212 0.78 -13.26 5.47
C SER A 212 2.01 -13.91 6.09
N PRO A 213 2.28 -15.19 5.79
CA PRO A 213 3.55 -15.82 6.15
C PRO A 213 4.78 -15.04 5.64
N LEU A 214 4.66 -14.29 4.54
CA LEU A 214 5.72 -13.45 4.01
C LEU A 214 5.95 -12.21 4.87
N ASP A 215 4.88 -11.57 5.36
CA ASP A 215 5.00 -10.41 6.27
C ASP A 215 5.60 -10.81 7.62
N PHE A 216 5.31 -12.03 8.09
CA PHE A 216 5.99 -12.61 9.25
C PHE A 216 7.45 -12.97 8.94
N ARG A 217 7.81 -13.37 7.72
CA ARG A 217 9.22 -13.68 7.35
C ARG A 217 10.09 -12.43 7.13
N THR A 218 9.53 -11.34 6.60
CA THR A 218 10.29 -10.11 6.35
C THR A 218 10.39 -9.23 7.60
N GLY A 219 9.36 -9.23 8.46
CA GLY A 219 9.35 -8.46 9.71
C GLY A 219 10.00 -9.18 10.90
N SER A 220 10.15 -10.51 10.85
CA SER A 220 10.67 -11.28 11.98
C SER A 220 11.95 -12.03 11.62
N GLY A 221 13.06 -11.64 12.24
CA GLY A 221 14.08 -12.61 12.61
C GLY A 221 13.60 -13.52 13.75
N LEU A 222 12.29 -13.74 13.91
CA LEU A 222 11.79 -14.67 14.90
C LEU A 222 11.99 -16.08 14.34
N PRO A 223 12.64 -16.99 15.09
CA PRO A 223 12.61 -18.39 14.74
C PRO A 223 11.13 -18.84 14.65
N PRO A 224 10.82 -19.81 13.77
CA PRO A 224 9.48 -20.37 13.71
C PRO A 224 9.08 -20.80 15.12
N ILE A 225 7.89 -20.37 15.57
CA ILE A 225 7.32 -20.83 16.84
C ILE A 225 7.24 -22.34 16.73
N SER A 226 8.19 -23.04 17.37
CA SER A 226 8.10 -24.47 17.56
C SER A 226 6.86 -24.68 18.41
N ARG A 227 5.83 -25.31 17.85
CA ARG A 227 4.79 -25.94 18.65
C ARG A 227 5.48 -27.04 19.47
N THR A 228 5.98 -26.69 20.63
CA THR A 228 6.22 -27.66 21.69
C THR A 228 4.94 -27.72 22.50
N HIS A 229 4.43 -28.94 22.60
CA HIS A 229 3.27 -29.38 23.37
C HIS A 229 3.24 -28.82 24.80
#